data_AF-A0A6F8X957-F1
#
_entry.id   AF-A0A6F8X957-F1
#
_cell.length_a   1.000
_cell.length_b   1.000
_cell.length_c   1.000
_cell.angle_alpha   90.00
_cell.angle_beta   90.00
_cell.angle_gamma   90.00
#
_symmetry.space_group_name_H-M   'P 1'
#
loop_
_entity.id
_entity.type
_entity.pdbx_description
1 polymer ?
#
loop_
_entity_poly.entity_id
_entity_poly.type
_entity_poly.pdbx_seq_one_letter_code
_entity_poly.pdbx_strand_id
1 'polypeptide(L)'
;MLIDDKEATLTIFRGNALVERFAPISLGRGGAKTQRIRGDNVTPLGEFRVNRFNFESQWHIFIGIDYPTPPHARMALEKGIYSQADYEAYFDHYRRYGSPPQNTALGGAIGIHGVGGGDPEIHGSFHWTQGCVAVTNEQIVRVAELVDVGTRVVIR
;
A
#
# COMPACT_ATOMS: atom_id res chain seq x y z
N MET A 1 -7.40 -7.02 -6.40
CA MET A 1 -5.93 -7.02 -6.56
C MET A 1 -5.31 -7.80 -5.41
N LEU A 2 -4.34 -8.66 -5.70
CA LEU A 2 -3.55 -9.43 -4.74
C LEU A 2 -2.08 -9.07 -4.91
N ILE A 3 -1.41 -8.70 -3.84
CA ILE A 3 0.03 -8.53 -3.75
C ILE A 3 0.54 -9.66 -2.86
N ASP A 4 1.46 -10.45 -3.37
CA ASP A 4 2.03 -11.62 -2.70
C ASP A 4 3.51 -11.37 -2.43
N ASP A 5 3.89 -11.34 -1.15
CA ASP A 5 5.22 -10.91 -0.71
C ASP A 5 6.31 -11.95 -1.02
N LYS A 6 5.97 -13.25 -0.91
CA LYS A 6 6.90 -14.35 -1.18
C LYS A 6 7.20 -14.50 -2.65
N GLU A 7 6.17 -14.33 -3.47
CA GLU A 7 6.32 -14.43 -4.92
C GLU A 7 6.76 -13.10 -5.57
N ALA A 8 6.79 -12.01 -4.81
CA ALA A 8 7.04 -10.65 -5.30
C ALA A 8 6.17 -10.32 -6.53
N THR A 9 4.86 -10.56 -6.44
CA THR A 9 3.93 -10.37 -7.57
C THR A 9 2.68 -9.57 -7.21
N LEU A 10 2.17 -8.83 -8.19
CA LEU A 10 0.87 -8.18 -8.14
C LEU A 10 -0.04 -8.86 -9.17
N THR A 11 -1.22 -9.31 -8.75
CA THR A 11 -2.19 -9.99 -9.61
C THR A 11 -3.55 -9.28 -9.54
N ILE A 12 -4.14 -8.98 -10.68
CA ILE A 12 -5.47 -8.38 -10.80
C ILE A 12 -6.48 -9.48 -11.15
N PHE A 13 -7.62 -9.44 -10.48
CA PHE A 13 -8.71 -10.39 -10.65
C PHE A 13 -10.03 -9.64 -10.94
N ARG A 14 -10.91 -10.26 -11.73
CA ARG A 14 -12.32 -9.87 -11.89
C ARG A 14 -13.19 -11.04 -11.44
N GLY A 15 -13.82 -10.91 -10.28
CA GLY A 15 -14.38 -12.07 -9.58
C GLY A 15 -13.27 -13.07 -9.26
N ASN A 16 -13.43 -14.32 -9.70
CA ASN A 16 -12.42 -15.38 -9.52
C ASN A 16 -11.48 -15.53 -10.73
N ALA A 17 -11.70 -14.80 -11.82
CA ALA A 17 -10.87 -14.87 -13.01
C ALA A 17 -9.62 -13.99 -12.85
N LEU A 18 -8.44 -14.57 -13.07
CA LEU A 18 -7.20 -13.81 -13.20
C LEU A 18 -7.25 -12.99 -14.49
N VAL A 19 -7.03 -11.67 -14.36
CA VAL A 19 -6.99 -10.73 -15.49
C VAL A 19 -5.56 -10.52 -15.95
N GLU A 20 -4.66 -10.19 -15.02
CA GLU A 20 -3.26 -9.91 -15.34
C GLU A 20 -2.36 -10.11 -14.12
N ARG A 21 -1.11 -10.50 -14.35
CA ARG A 21 -0.09 -10.71 -13.33
C ARG A 21 1.17 -9.92 -13.69
N PHE A 22 1.67 -9.16 -12.74
CA PHE A 22 2.84 -8.29 -12.84
C PHE A 22 3.96 -8.80 -11.94
N ALA A 23 5.15 -8.90 -12.50
CA ALA A 23 6.38 -9.28 -11.81
C ALA A 23 7.61 -8.72 -12.56
N PRO A 24 8.74 -8.48 -11.88
CA PRO A 24 8.84 -8.45 -10.42
C PRO A 24 8.14 -7.22 -9.83
N ILE A 25 7.78 -7.27 -8.55
CA ILE A 25 7.44 -6.07 -7.77
C ILE A 25 8.53 -5.79 -6.73
N SER A 26 8.61 -4.56 -6.24
CA SER A 26 9.46 -4.22 -5.10
C SER A 26 8.63 -3.76 -3.91
N LEU A 27 8.91 -4.31 -2.73
CA LEU A 27 8.25 -3.98 -1.48
C LEU A 27 9.10 -3.01 -0.66
N GLY A 28 8.61 -2.73 0.55
CA GLY A 28 9.36 -2.04 1.58
C GLY A 28 10.64 -2.80 1.94
N ARG A 29 11.77 -2.08 2.07
CA ARG A 29 13.05 -2.68 2.47
C ARG A 29 13.04 -3.33 3.87
N GLY A 30 12.02 -3.02 4.70
CA GLY A 30 11.75 -3.68 5.97
C GLY A 30 10.99 -5.01 5.85
N GLY A 31 10.69 -5.44 4.61
CA GLY A 31 9.84 -6.59 4.31
C GLY A 31 8.36 -6.26 4.42
N ALA A 32 7.50 -7.28 4.36
CA ALA A 32 6.06 -7.15 4.54
C ALA A 32 5.62 -7.74 5.89
N LYS A 33 4.90 -6.96 6.71
CA LYS A 33 4.40 -7.38 8.03
C LYS A 33 3.10 -6.66 8.38
N THR A 34 2.27 -7.27 9.22
CA THR A 34 1.04 -6.61 9.74
C THR A 34 1.39 -5.46 10.69
N GLN A 35 2.39 -5.65 11.56
CA GLN A 35 2.85 -4.60 12.46
C GLN A 35 3.84 -3.70 11.73
N ARG A 36 3.47 -2.42 11.59
CA ARG A 36 4.28 -1.36 11.00
C ARG A 36 4.30 -0.14 11.92
N ILE A 37 5.45 0.52 12.01
CA ILE A 37 5.63 1.83 12.65
C ILE A 37 6.25 2.78 11.62
N ARG A 38 5.92 4.07 11.69
CA ARG A 38 6.51 5.08 10.82
C ARG A 38 8.05 4.94 10.79
N GLY A 39 8.59 4.86 9.57
CA GLY A 39 10.05 4.83 9.34
C GLY A 39 10.69 3.45 9.31
N ASP A 40 9.96 2.38 9.67
CA ASP A 40 10.50 1.02 9.62
C ASP A 40 10.64 0.45 8.20
N ASN A 41 10.07 1.13 7.20
CA ASN A 41 10.08 0.75 5.79
C ASN A 41 9.37 -0.58 5.48
N VAL A 42 8.39 -0.98 6.28
CA VAL A 42 7.61 -2.23 6.10
C VAL A 42 6.43 -2.04 5.15
N THR A 43 6.19 -2.94 4.21
CA THR A 43 4.89 -2.95 3.50
C THR A 43 3.82 -3.58 4.42
N PRO A 44 2.71 -2.88 4.72
CA PRO A 44 1.71 -3.40 5.64
C PRO A 44 0.94 -4.57 5.01
N LEU A 45 0.88 -5.70 5.73
CA LEU A 45 0.02 -6.83 5.35
C LEU A 45 -1.42 -6.57 5.77
N GLY A 46 -2.37 -7.03 4.97
CA GLY A 46 -3.78 -6.97 5.29
C GLY A 46 -4.66 -6.69 4.08
N GLU A 47 -5.89 -6.25 4.37
CA GLU A 47 -6.87 -5.88 3.38
C GLU A 47 -7.08 -4.38 3.34
N PHE A 48 -7.14 -3.85 2.12
CA PHE A 48 -7.22 -2.44 1.82
C PHE A 48 -8.14 -2.20 0.63
N ARG A 49 -8.38 -0.92 0.35
CA ARG A 49 -9.02 -0.43 -0.87
C ARG A 49 -8.20 0.69 -1.49
N VAL A 50 -8.19 0.72 -2.82
CA VAL A 50 -7.70 1.90 -3.56
C VAL A 50 -8.55 3.10 -3.14
N ASN A 51 -7.92 4.17 -2.65
CA ASN A 51 -8.62 5.36 -2.18
C ASN A 51 -8.42 6.60 -3.07
N ARG A 52 -7.35 6.63 -3.86
CA ARG A 52 -7.05 7.74 -4.77
C ARG A 52 -6.06 7.33 -5.86
N PHE A 53 -6.03 8.13 -6.91
CA PHE A 53 -5.00 8.13 -7.93
C PHE A 53 -4.30 9.48 -7.95
N ASN A 54 -2.99 9.47 -8.19
CA ASN A 54 -2.21 10.65 -8.53
C ASN A 54 -1.40 10.33 -9.79
N PHE A 55 -1.90 10.79 -10.93
CA PHE A 55 -1.26 10.62 -12.24
C PHE A 55 -0.11 11.60 -12.50
N GLU A 56 0.06 12.61 -11.63
CA GLU A 56 1.16 13.60 -11.69
C GLU A 56 2.29 13.26 -10.69
N SER A 57 2.34 12.01 -10.23
CA SER A 57 3.31 11.58 -9.24
C SER A 57 4.72 11.56 -9.82
N GLN A 58 5.72 11.99 -9.03
CA GLN A 58 7.14 11.79 -9.38
C GLN A 58 7.52 10.30 -9.59
N TRP A 59 6.68 9.38 -9.09
CA TRP A 59 6.79 7.93 -9.26
C TRP A 59 6.00 7.41 -10.47
N HIS A 60 5.85 8.25 -11.51
CA HIS A 60 5.00 8.06 -12.69
C HIS A 60 3.50 8.08 -12.39
N ILE A 61 2.97 7.08 -11.68
CA ILE A 61 1.60 7.07 -11.16
C ILE A 61 1.66 6.58 -9.71
N PHE A 62 0.86 7.19 -8.83
CA PHE A 62 0.67 6.69 -7.47
C PHE A 62 -0.80 6.33 -7.23
N ILE A 63 -1.03 5.06 -6.88
CA ILE A 63 -2.34 4.50 -6.53
C ILE A 63 -2.35 4.30 -5.02
N GLY A 64 -3.05 5.18 -4.30
CA GLY A 64 -3.10 5.14 -2.84
C GLY A 64 -4.04 4.06 -2.32
N ILE A 65 -3.68 3.45 -1.19
CA ILE A 65 -4.57 2.57 -0.43
C ILE A 65 -5.01 3.23 0.89
N ASP A 66 -6.12 2.76 1.47
CA ASP A 66 -6.69 3.23 2.74
C ASP A 66 -5.95 2.73 3.99
N TYR A 67 -4.62 2.69 3.93
CA TYR A 67 -3.79 2.44 5.10
C TYR A 67 -3.61 3.73 5.94
N PRO A 68 -3.63 3.65 7.29
CA PRO A 68 -3.93 2.47 8.10
C PRO A 68 -5.45 2.23 8.25
N THR A 69 -5.89 0.97 8.17
CA THR A 69 -7.31 0.58 8.31
C THR A 69 -7.71 0.41 9.79
N PRO A 70 -9.03 0.35 10.13
CA PRO A 70 -9.47 0.18 11.52
C PRO A 70 -8.86 -1.05 12.24
N PRO A 71 -8.66 -2.21 11.60
CA PRO A 71 -7.89 -3.31 12.18
C PRO A 71 -6.44 -2.95 12.55
N HIS A 72 -5.75 -2.13 11.73
CA HIS A 72 -4.39 -1.67 12.05
C HIS A 72 -4.39 -0.73 13.26
N ALA A 73 -5.36 0.19 13.36
CA ALA A 73 -5.49 1.07 14.51
C ALA A 73 -5.76 0.28 15.80
N ARG A 74 -6.60 -0.75 15.74
CA ARG A 74 -6.87 -1.65 16.88
C ARG A 74 -5.61 -2.41 17.30
N MET A 75 -4.92 -3.03 16.35
CA MET A 75 -3.65 -3.72 16.60
C MET A 75 -2.63 -2.76 17.24
N ALA A 76 -2.55 -1.51 16.75
CA ALA A 76 -1.64 -0.52 17.29
C ALA A 76 -1.93 -0.17 18.75
N LEU A 77 -3.20 -0.08 19.14
CA LEU A 77 -3.60 0.11 20.53
C LEU A 77 -3.21 -1.11 21.38
N GLU A 78 -3.53 -2.33 20.92
CA GLU A 78 -3.19 -3.58 21.61
C GLU A 78 -1.69 -3.78 21.81
N LYS A 79 -0.87 -3.29 20.86
CA LYS A 79 0.60 -3.36 20.93
C LYS A 79 1.24 -2.16 21.65
N GLY A 80 0.45 -1.22 22.15
CA GLY A 80 0.95 -0.02 22.82
C GLY A 80 1.68 0.97 21.89
N ILE A 81 1.48 0.85 20.57
CA ILE A 81 1.98 1.81 19.57
C ILE A 81 1.10 3.06 19.56
N TYR A 82 -0.21 2.86 19.68
CA TYR A 82 -1.17 3.93 19.94
C TYR A 82 -1.46 4.00 21.43
N SER A 83 -1.52 5.22 21.96
CA SER A 83 -2.25 5.50 23.19
C SER A 83 -3.77 5.43 22.94
N GLN A 84 -4.55 5.40 24.02
CA GLN A 84 -6.00 5.51 23.92
C GLN A 84 -6.43 6.80 23.19
N ALA A 85 -5.72 7.91 23.43
CA ALA A 85 -5.98 9.19 22.77
C ALA A 85 -5.68 9.14 21.25
N ASP A 86 -4.59 8.47 20.83
CA ASP A 86 -4.28 8.28 19.40
C ASP A 86 -5.37 7.46 18.71
N TYR A 87 -5.86 6.41 19.38
CA TYR A 87 -6.92 5.55 18.87
C TYR A 87 -8.26 6.30 18.73
N GLU A 88 -8.63 7.10 19.71
CA GLU A 88 -9.83 7.96 19.65
C GLU A 88 -9.71 9.00 18.54
N ALA A 89 -8.56 9.70 18.45
CA ALA A 89 -8.29 10.66 17.39
C ALA A 89 -8.37 10.02 15.99
N TYR A 90 -7.92 8.77 15.84
CA TYR A 90 -8.06 8.01 14.61
C TYR A 90 -9.53 7.84 14.21
N PHE A 91 -10.39 7.36 15.12
CA PHE A 91 -11.80 7.14 14.82
C PHE A 91 -12.60 8.43 14.67
N ASP A 92 -12.23 9.50 15.38
CA ASP A 92 -12.81 10.83 15.19
C ASP A 92 -12.54 11.37 13.79
N HIS A 93 -11.28 11.24 13.33
CA HIS A 93 -10.91 11.59 11.96
C HIS A 93 -11.68 10.74 10.95
N TYR A 94 -11.70 9.41 11.14
CA TYR A 94 -12.37 8.49 10.23
C TYR A 94 -13.87 8.79 10.10
N ARG A 95 -14.56 9.08 11.22
CA ARG A 95 -15.98 9.47 11.23
C ARG A 95 -16.23 10.80 10.52
N ARG A 96 -15.31 11.75 10.65
CA ARG A 96 -15.46 13.09 10.05
C ARG A 96 -15.20 13.11 8.55
N TYR A 97 -14.21 12.36 8.08
CA TYR A 97 -13.71 12.46 6.70
C TYR A 97 -13.97 11.21 5.85
N GLY A 98 -14.48 10.12 6.44
CA GLY A 98 -14.72 8.86 5.72
C GLY A 98 -13.44 8.17 5.21
N SER A 99 -12.27 8.61 5.67
CA SER A 99 -10.96 8.09 5.28
C SER A 99 -9.99 8.10 6.47
N PRO A 100 -8.96 7.25 6.48
CA PRO A 100 -8.04 7.17 7.62
C PRO A 100 -7.01 8.31 7.62
N PRO A 101 -6.63 8.81 8.80
CA PRO A 101 -5.58 9.82 8.91
C PRO A 101 -4.26 9.30 8.34
N GLN A 102 -3.58 10.15 7.57
CA GLN A 102 -2.32 9.78 6.90
C GLN A 102 -1.07 10.14 7.71
N ASN A 103 -1.24 10.82 8.85
CA ASN A 103 -0.15 11.24 9.74
C ASN A 103 -0.32 10.59 11.11
N THR A 104 0.03 9.30 11.24
CA THR A 104 -0.08 8.55 12.50
C THR A 104 1.25 7.89 12.91
N ALA A 105 1.33 7.30 14.11
CA ALA A 105 2.48 6.49 14.52
C ALA A 105 2.72 5.27 13.60
N LEU A 106 1.68 4.77 12.92
CA LEU A 106 1.79 3.70 11.91
C LEU A 106 2.26 4.22 10.53
N GLY A 107 2.42 5.54 10.40
CA GLY A 107 2.63 6.23 9.13
C GLY A 107 1.33 6.43 8.35
N GLY A 108 1.47 6.47 7.03
CA GLY A 108 0.42 6.67 6.04
C GLY A 108 1.03 6.72 4.64
N ALA A 109 0.28 7.19 3.66
CA ALA A 109 0.71 7.35 2.26
C ALA A 109 1.28 6.08 1.62
N ILE A 110 0.74 4.91 1.98
CA ILE A 110 1.07 3.63 1.33
C ILE A 110 0.24 3.50 0.05
N GLY A 111 0.84 2.88 -0.96
CA GLY A 111 0.19 2.66 -2.24
C GLY A 111 1.03 1.80 -3.17
N ILE A 112 0.57 1.73 -4.42
CA ILE A 112 1.27 1.12 -5.54
C ILE A 112 1.79 2.26 -6.43
N HIS A 113 3.02 2.19 -6.91
CA HIS A 113 3.56 3.19 -7.84
C HIS A 113 4.55 2.61 -8.84
N GLY A 114 4.88 3.40 -9.87
CA GLY A 114 5.95 3.09 -10.82
C GLY A 114 7.35 3.32 -10.24
N VAL A 115 8.38 3.06 -11.02
CA VAL A 115 9.78 3.36 -10.63
C VAL A 115 10.04 4.88 -10.63
N GLY A 116 9.26 5.66 -11.37
CA GLY A 116 9.50 7.09 -11.54
C GLY A 116 10.76 7.34 -12.36
N GLY A 117 11.61 8.27 -11.89
CA GLY A 117 12.93 8.53 -12.46
C GLY A 117 14.04 7.60 -11.97
N GLY A 118 13.71 6.56 -11.20
CA GLY A 118 14.67 5.52 -10.80
C GLY A 118 15.04 4.59 -11.96
N ASP A 119 16.06 3.76 -11.74
CA ASP A 119 16.56 2.82 -12.74
C ASP A 119 15.68 1.55 -12.82
N PRO A 120 15.02 1.27 -13.97
CA PRO A 120 14.23 0.06 -14.16
C PRO A 120 15.07 -1.23 -14.15
N GLU A 121 16.37 -1.18 -14.44
CA GLU A 121 17.23 -2.36 -14.38
C GLU A 121 17.53 -2.77 -12.93
N ILE A 122 17.49 -1.81 -12.01
CA ILE A 122 17.60 -2.06 -10.57
C ILE A 122 16.25 -2.53 -10.00
N HIS A 123 15.14 -2.12 -10.62
CA HIS A 123 13.80 -2.54 -10.23
C HIS A 123 13.65 -4.07 -10.29
N GLY A 124 13.37 -4.68 -9.13
CA GLY A 124 13.24 -6.13 -8.99
C GLY A 124 14.51 -6.85 -8.52
N SER A 125 15.67 -6.17 -8.47
CA SER A 125 16.89 -6.75 -7.89
C SER A 125 16.84 -6.80 -6.36
N PHE A 126 16.12 -5.88 -5.72
CA PHE A 126 15.88 -5.86 -4.27
C PHE A 126 14.64 -5.03 -3.91
N HIS A 127 14.14 -5.22 -2.69
CA HIS A 127 13.07 -4.38 -2.12
C HIS A 127 13.64 -3.04 -1.63
N TRP A 128 13.14 -1.93 -2.18
CA TRP A 128 13.75 -0.61 -1.99
C TRP A 128 12.80 0.47 -1.45
N THR A 129 11.49 0.20 -1.42
CA THR A 129 10.53 1.25 -1.03
C THR A 129 10.56 1.50 0.48
N GLN A 130 9.86 2.56 0.93
CA GLN A 130 9.64 2.85 2.34
C GLN A 130 8.34 2.22 2.89
N GLY A 131 7.76 1.27 2.16
CA GLY A 131 6.54 0.54 2.52
C GLY A 131 5.50 0.47 1.41
N CYS A 132 5.67 1.23 0.33
CA CYS A 132 4.85 1.08 -0.87
C CYS A 132 5.19 -0.21 -1.65
N VAL A 133 4.39 -0.49 -2.67
CA VAL A 133 4.64 -1.54 -3.65
C VAL A 133 5.02 -0.85 -4.95
N ALA A 134 6.23 -1.05 -5.44
CA ALA A 134 6.65 -0.53 -6.72
C ALA A 134 6.53 -1.60 -7.81
N VAL A 135 6.14 -1.17 -9.00
CA VAL A 135 6.14 -1.92 -10.28
C VAL A 135 6.87 -1.06 -11.32
N THR A 136 7.11 -1.55 -12.56
CA THR A 136 7.69 -0.68 -13.61
C THR A 136 6.74 0.46 -14.00
N ASN A 137 7.24 1.47 -14.71
CA ASN A 137 6.40 2.58 -15.19
C ASN A 137 5.33 2.08 -16.18
N GLU A 138 5.68 1.14 -17.05
CA GLU A 138 4.74 0.49 -17.98
C GLU A 138 3.69 -0.34 -17.23
N GLN A 139 4.14 -1.09 -16.21
CA GLN A 139 3.24 -1.89 -15.38
C GLN A 139 2.27 -1.02 -14.57
N ILE A 140 2.70 0.13 -14.02
CA ILE A 140 1.77 0.97 -13.23
C ILE A 140 0.71 1.62 -14.11
N VAL A 141 1.03 2.00 -15.36
CA VAL A 141 0.02 2.44 -16.33
C VAL A 141 -1.02 1.35 -16.52
N ARG A 142 -0.56 0.13 -16.76
CA ARG A 142 -1.46 -1.01 -16.97
C ARG A 142 -2.30 -1.36 -15.74
N VAL A 143 -1.71 -1.28 -14.54
CA VAL A 143 -2.47 -1.45 -13.28
C VAL A 143 -3.55 -0.38 -13.16
N ALA A 144 -3.24 0.88 -13.48
CA ALA A 144 -4.19 1.99 -13.38
C ALA A 144 -5.37 1.88 -14.36
N GLU A 145 -5.19 1.23 -15.51
CA GLU A 145 -6.29 0.93 -16.46
C GLU A 145 -7.24 -0.17 -15.97
N LEU A 146 -6.78 -1.01 -15.04
CA LEU A 146 -7.47 -2.23 -14.63
C LEU A 146 -8.16 -2.12 -13.27
N VAL A 147 -7.95 -1.02 -12.54
CA VAL A 147 -8.48 -0.82 -11.19
C VAL A 147 -9.07 0.58 -11.02
N ASP A 148 -10.10 0.68 -10.18
CA ASP A 148 -10.77 1.93 -9.83
C ASP A 148 -10.68 2.20 -8.32
N VAL A 149 -11.07 3.41 -7.91
CA VAL A 149 -11.29 3.73 -6.48
C VAL A 149 -12.30 2.73 -5.90
N GLY A 150 -11.99 2.18 -4.73
CA GLY A 150 -12.78 1.15 -4.08
C GLY A 150 -12.34 -0.28 -4.41
N THR A 151 -11.46 -0.48 -5.41
CA THR A 151 -10.89 -1.81 -5.72
C THR A 151 -10.23 -2.42 -4.49
N ARG A 152 -10.63 -3.64 -4.13
CA ARG A 152 -10.03 -4.39 -3.00
C ARG A 152 -8.59 -4.75 -3.32
N VAL A 153 -7.69 -4.44 -2.39
CA VAL A 153 -6.26 -4.78 -2.43
C VAL A 153 -5.97 -5.66 -1.23
N VAL A 154 -5.41 -6.85 -1.48
CA VAL A 154 -4.95 -7.76 -0.42
C VAL A 154 -3.45 -7.85 -0.53
N ILE A 155 -2.74 -7.59 0.57
CA ILE A 155 -1.29 -7.76 0.68
C ILE A 155 -1.03 -8.88 1.68
N ARG A 156 -0.36 -9.95 1.25
CA ARG A 156 -0.10 -11.15 2.07
C ARG A 156 1.30 -11.69 1.87
#